data_AF-A0A1I9YEZ5-F1
#
_entry.id   AF-A0A1I9YEZ5-F1
#
_cell.length_a   1.000
_cell.length_b   1.000
_cell.length_c   1.000
_cell.angle_alpha   90.00
_cell.angle_beta   90.00
_cell.angle_gamma   90.00
#
_symmetry.space_group_name_H-M   'P 1'
#
loop_
_entity.id
_entity.type
_entity.pdbx_description
1 polymer ?
#
loop_
_entity_poly.entity_id
_entity_poly.type
_entity_poly.pdbx_seq_one_letter_code
_entity_poly.pdbx_strand_id
1 'polypeptide(L)'
;MPLYDMRCPSCGGIFEKLLAVSMRDNVLDCPYCEQRVAPETMITARNVQLNITERWRPQSQAEQLTGAGVQGPGTRAEAGRASVLHVCKGGNCSLCG
;
A
#
# COMPACT_ATOMS: atom_id res chain seq x y z
N MET A 1 23.59 3.77 5.31
CA MET A 1 23.39 4.65 4.14
C MET A 1 21.97 4.40 3.60
N PRO A 2 21.15 5.44 3.40
CA PRO A 2 19.82 5.28 2.81
C PRO A 2 19.84 4.67 1.40
N LEU A 3 18.76 3.97 1.06
CA LEU A 3 18.50 3.44 -0.29
C LEU A 3 17.56 4.40 -1.03
N TYR A 4 17.90 4.77 -2.26
CA TYR A 4 17.11 5.64 -3.10
C TYR A 4 16.72 4.94 -4.40
N ASP A 5 15.47 5.12 -4.80
CA ASP A 5 14.99 4.77 -6.14
C ASP A 5 15.19 5.99 -7.04
N MET A 6 15.84 5.76 -8.17
CA MET A 6 16.34 6.81 -9.05
C MET A 6 15.96 6.54 -10.49
N ARG A 7 15.58 7.59 -11.21
CA ARG A 7 15.25 7.55 -12.63
C ARG A 7 16.38 8.18 -13.45
N CYS A 8 16.86 7.46 -14.45
CA CYS A 8 17.79 8.02 -15.43
C CYS A 8 17.03 8.96 -16.39
N PRO A 9 17.45 10.23 -16.55
CA PRO A 9 16.81 11.14 -17.51
C PRO A 9 17.12 10.79 -18.97
N SER A 10 18.21 10.06 -19.23
CA SER A 10 18.64 9.71 -20.60
C SER A 10 17.87 8.51 -21.16
N CYS A 11 17.82 7.40 -20.43
CA CYS A 11 17.17 6.16 -20.90
C CYS A 11 15.83 5.86 -20.24
N GLY A 12 15.43 6.64 -19.23
CA GLY A 12 14.20 6.40 -18.46
C GLY A 12 14.25 5.22 -17.49
N GLY A 13 15.36 4.48 -17.44
CA GLY A 13 15.53 3.32 -16.55
C GLY A 13 15.48 3.71 -15.08
N ILE A 14 14.80 2.88 -14.28
CA ILE A 14 14.65 3.06 -12.83
C ILE A 14 15.57 2.07 -12.11
N PHE A 15 16.41 2.54 -11.20
CA PHE A 15 17.36 1.73 -10.46
C PHE A 15 17.51 2.19 -9.01
N GLU A 16 17.95 1.27 -8.16
CA GLU A 16 18.15 1.51 -6.73
C GLU A 16 19.63 1.75 -6.42
N LYS A 17 19.96 2.66 -5.49
CA LYS A 17 21.34 2.84 -5.02
C LYS A 17 21.41 3.25 -3.56
N LEU A 18 22.38 2.68 -2.85
CA LEU A 18 22.73 3.08 -1.49
C LEU A 18 23.67 4.28 -1.56
N LEU A 19 23.25 5.42 -1.01
CA LEU A 19 24.02 6.67 -1.03
C LEU A 19 24.00 7.33 0.35
N ALA A 20 25.06 8.07 0.67
CA ALA A 20 25.00 9.05 1.75
C ALA A 20 24.05 10.18 1.34
N VAL A 21 23.35 10.79 2.31
CA VAL A 21 22.40 11.89 2.05
C VAL A 21 23.08 13.05 1.30
N SER A 22 24.34 13.33 1.62
CA SER A 22 25.15 14.37 0.97
C SER A 22 25.51 14.08 -0.49
N MET A 23 25.34 12.84 -0.96
CA MET A 23 25.66 12.42 -2.33
C MET A 23 24.42 12.17 -3.18
N ARG A 24 23.23 12.47 -2.67
CA ARG A 24 21.95 12.21 -3.33
C ARG A 24 21.85 12.86 -4.71
N ASP A 25 22.32 14.10 -4.82
CA ASP A 25 22.20 14.92 -6.02
C ASP A 25 23.46 14.86 -6.91
N ASN A 26 24.38 13.93 -6.62
CA ASN A 26 25.61 13.77 -7.40
C ASN A 26 25.33 13.08 -8.74
N VAL A 27 26.23 13.31 -9.69
CA VAL A 27 26.25 12.57 -10.95
C VAL A 27 26.66 11.12 -10.68
N LEU A 28 25.91 10.18 -11.25
CA LEU A 28 26.08 8.74 -11.08
C LEU A 28 26.06 8.03 -12.44
N ASP A 29 26.78 6.92 -12.53
CA ASP A 29 26.66 6.00 -13.67
C ASP A 29 25.32 5.27 -13.62
N CYS A 30 24.57 5.35 -14.71
CA CYS A 30 23.34 4.59 -14.90
C CYS A 30 23.69 3.12 -15.22
N PRO A 31 23.12 2.14 -14.50
CA PRO A 31 23.43 0.72 -14.75
C PRO A 31 22.85 0.16 -16.05
N TYR A 32 21.99 0.92 -16.74
CA TYR A 32 21.31 0.46 -17.96
C TYR A 32 21.93 1.01 -19.24
N CYS A 33 22.25 2.31 -19.26
CA CYS A 33 22.84 2.94 -20.44
C CYS A 33 24.31 3.34 -20.25
N GLU A 34 24.89 3.07 -19.08
CA GLU A 34 26.30 3.32 -18.74
C GLU A 34 26.73 4.78 -18.88
N GLN A 35 25.76 5.70 -18.94
CA GLN A 35 26.01 7.13 -19.00
C GLN A 35 26.08 7.73 -17.59
N ARG A 36 26.97 8.71 -17.41
CA ARG A 36 26.99 9.59 -16.24
C ARG A 36 25.85 10.59 -16.32
N VAL A 37 24.90 10.48 -15.41
CA VAL A 37 23.69 11.31 -15.35
C VAL A 37 23.50 11.87 -13.96
N ALA A 38 22.80 13.01 -13.83
CA ALA A 38 22.21 13.43 -12.57
C ALA A 38 20.81 12.78 -12.49
N PRO A 39 20.66 11.66 -11.76
CA PRO A 39 19.39 10.94 -11.75
C PRO A 39 18.35 11.67 -10.90
N GLU A 40 17.08 11.55 -11.30
CA GLU A 40 15.96 12.11 -10.54
C GLU A 40 15.58 11.13 -9.42
N THR A 41 15.65 11.56 -8.17
CA THR A 41 15.17 10.72 -7.06
C THR A 41 13.66 10.62 -7.08
N MET A 42 13.14 9.40 -7.04
CA MET A 42 11.71 9.15 -7.06
C MET A 42 11.14 9.15 -5.64
N ILE A 43 9.93 9.69 -5.48
CA ILE A 43 9.15 9.52 -4.27
C ILE A 43 8.55 8.11 -4.35
N THR A 44 9.23 7.13 -3.78
CA THR A 44 8.68 5.78 -3.62
C THR A 44 8.08 5.62 -2.24
N ALA A 45 7.19 4.64 -2.06
CA ALA A 45 6.37 4.46 -0.86
C ALA A 45 7.19 4.43 0.45
N ARG A 46 8.49 4.16 0.39
CA ARG A 46 9.43 4.17 1.52
C ARG A 46 9.73 5.58 2.07
N ASN A 47 9.61 6.62 1.25
CA ASN A 47 9.83 8.03 1.61
C ASN A 47 8.51 8.81 1.81
N VAL A 48 7.37 8.13 1.82
CA VAL A 48 6.07 8.74 2.10
C VAL A 48 5.75 8.54 3.56
N GLN A 49 5.65 9.64 4.31
CA GLN A 49 5.12 9.60 5.66
C GLN A 49 3.59 9.59 5.58
N LEU A 50 2.98 8.44 5.87
CA LEU A 50 1.54 8.30 5.90
C LEU A 50 0.99 9.00 7.16
N ASN A 51 0.23 10.07 6.97
CA ASN A 51 -0.55 10.67 8.05
C ASN A 51 -1.91 9.99 8.10
N ILE A 52 -2.15 9.19 9.14
CA ILE A 52 -3.43 8.51 9.35
C ILE A 52 -4.39 9.52 9.99
N THR A 53 -5.19 10.20 9.17
CA THR A 53 -6.20 11.17 9.63
C THR A 53 -7.41 10.48 10.26
N GLU A 54 -7.72 9.28 9.80
CA GLU A 54 -8.85 8.49 10.27
C GLU A 54 -8.45 7.03 10.42
N ARG A 55 -8.87 6.44 11.53
CA ARG A 55 -8.71 5.00 11.78
C ARG A 55 -10.09 4.38 11.79
N TRP A 56 -10.31 3.42 10.91
CA TRP A 56 -11.53 2.63 10.92
C TRP A 56 -11.74 1.98 12.30
N ARG A 57 -12.98 2.04 12.80
CA ARG A 57 -13.42 1.40 14.04
C ARG A 57 -14.66 0.57 13.74
N PRO A 58 -14.78 -0.65 14.30
CA PRO A 58 -15.96 -1.47 14.10
C PRO A 58 -17.18 -0.81 14.76
N GLN A 59 -18.32 -0.84 14.07
CA GLN A 59 -19.60 -0.36 14.58
C GLN A 59 -20.42 -1.47 15.27
N SER A 60 -19.97 -2.72 15.15
CA SER A 60 -20.61 -3.89 15.78
C SER A 60 -19.61 -5.00 16.10
N GLN A 61 -19.99 -5.96 16.94
CA GLN A 61 -19.18 -7.16 17.20
C GLN A 61 -18.97 -7.99 15.92
N ALA A 62 -19.97 -8.02 15.03
CA ALA A 62 -19.84 -8.71 13.75
C ALA A 62 -18.73 -8.08 12.88
N GLU A 63 -18.68 -6.75 12.82
CA GLU A 63 -17.59 -6.03 12.13
C GLU A 63 -16.24 -6.22 12.82
N GLN A 64 -16.21 -6.26 14.16
CA GLN A 64 -14.98 -6.52 14.90
C GLN A 64 -14.37 -7.88 14.56
N LEU A 65 -15.20 -8.89 14.31
CA LEU A 65 -14.76 -10.26 14.03
C LEU A 65 -14.35 -10.47 12.56
N THR A 66 -14.97 -9.75 11.63
CA THR A 66 -14.87 -10.09 10.19
C THR A 66 -14.40 -8.95 9.30
N GLY A 67 -14.42 -7.72 9.80
CA GLY A 67 -14.06 -6.51 9.05
C GLY A 67 -15.28 -5.69 8.63
N ALA A 68 -14.99 -4.54 7.98
CA ALA A 68 -16.00 -3.60 7.54
C ALA A 68 -16.97 -4.21 6.52
N GLY A 69 -18.25 -3.83 6.58
CA GLY A 69 -19.24 -4.20 5.59
C GLY A 69 -19.69 -5.67 5.66
N VAL A 70 -19.55 -6.31 6.82
CA VAL A 70 -20.13 -7.63 7.08
C VAL A 70 -21.65 -7.59 6.91
N GLN A 71 -22.20 -8.64 6.29
CA GLN A 71 -23.64 -8.77 6.06
C GLN A 71 -24.10 -10.18 6.43
N GLY A 72 -25.42 -10.39 6.41
CA GLY A 72 -26.05 -11.69 6.61
C GLY A 72 -26.80 -11.85 7.93
N PRO A 73 -27.37 -13.04 8.17
CA PRO A 73 -28.22 -13.27 9.34
C PRO A 73 -27.50 -13.02 10.67
N GLY A 74 -26.19 -13.29 10.75
CA GLY A 74 -25.42 -13.10 11.97
C GLY A 74 -25.09 -11.66 12.34
N THR A 75 -25.41 -10.69 11.48
CA THR A 75 -25.21 -9.26 11.78
C THR A 75 -26.43 -8.60 12.43
N ARG A 76 -27.56 -9.33 12.56
CA ARG A 76 -28.80 -8.82 13.16
C ARG A 76 -28.71 -8.83 14.69
N ALA A 77 -29.35 -7.86 15.35
CA ALA A 77 -29.33 -7.73 16.81
C ALA A 77 -29.86 -8.97 17.56
N GLU A 78 -30.81 -9.69 16.96
CA GLU A 78 -31.43 -10.90 17.53
C GLU A 78 -30.78 -12.20 17.04
N ALA A 79 -29.67 -12.12 16.29
CA ALA A 79 -29.01 -13.30 15.79
C ALA A 79 -28.43 -14.11 16.95
N GLY A 80 -28.83 -15.38 17.07
CA GLY A 80 -28.28 -16.28 18.07
C GLY A 80 -26.76 -16.45 17.93
N ARG A 81 -26.10 -16.91 19.00
CA ARG A 81 -24.63 -17.08 19.09
C ARG A 81 -23.99 -17.97 18.00
N ALA A 82 -24.79 -18.70 17.22
CA ALA A 82 -24.35 -19.63 16.17
C ALA A 82 -24.67 -19.15 14.74
N SER A 83 -25.00 -17.86 14.57
CA SER A 83 -25.37 -17.32 13.26
C SER A 83 -24.15 -17.07 12.36
N VAL A 84 -24.32 -17.31 11.06
CA VAL A 84 -23.24 -17.19 10.07
C VAL A 84 -22.95 -15.72 9.75
N LEU A 85 -21.69 -15.32 9.88
CA LEU A 85 -21.15 -14.03 9.42
C LEU A 85 -20.46 -14.22 8.07
N HIS A 86 -20.72 -13.33 7.12
CA HIS A 86 -19.98 -13.31 5.85
C HIS A 86 -19.65 -11.88 5.42
N VAL A 87 -18.47 -11.71 4.84
CA VAL A 87 -18.03 -10.43 4.27
C VAL A 87 -18.05 -10.58 2.76
N CYS A 88 -19.09 -10.02 2.15
CA CYS A 88 -19.30 -10.13 0.72
C CYS A 88 -18.42 -9.12 -0.01
N LYS A 89 -17.37 -9.58 -0.71
CA LYS A 89 -16.41 -8.72 -1.42
C LYS A 89 -16.78 -8.41 -2.88
N GLY A 90 -18.07 -8.22 -3.17
CA GLY A 90 -18.55 -7.75 -4.49
C GLY A 90 -19.44 -8.73 -5.25
N GLY A 91 -19.66 -8.46 -6.56
CA GLY A 91 -20.74 -9.03 -7.36
C GLY A 91 -20.71 -10.54 -7.65
N ASN A 92 -19.65 -11.26 -7.28
CA ASN A 92 -19.52 -12.72 -7.49
C ASN A 92 -19.67 -13.54 -6.20
N CYS A 93 -20.29 -12.95 -5.19
CA CYS A 93 -20.45 -13.55 -3.87
C CYS A 93 -21.59 -14.56 -3.89
N SER A 94 -21.25 -15.86 -3.84
CA SER A 94 -22.18 -16.99 -3.94
C SER A 94 -23.21 -17.09 -2.80
N LEU A 95 -23.10 -16.22 -1.79
CA LEU A 95 -24.02 -16.13 -0.65
C LEU A 95 -25.02 -14.98 -0.79
N CYS A 96 -24.74 -13.98 -1.64
CA CYS A 96 -25.59 -12.81 -1.87
C CYS A 96 -26.25 -12.81 -3.26
N GLY A 97 -26.16 -13.95 -3.97
CA GLY A 97 -26.88 -14.22 -5.22
C GLY A 97 -28.24 -14.81 -4.98
#